data_AF-A0A970XI23-F1
#
_entry.id   AF-A0A970XI23-F1
#
_cell.length_a   1.000
_cell.length_b   1.000
_cell.length_c   1.000
_cell.angle_alpha   90.00
_cell.angle_beta   90.00
_cell.angle_gamma   90.00
#
_symmetry.space_group_name_H-M   'P 1'
#
loop_
_entity.id
_entity.type
_entity.pdbx_description
1 polymer ?
#
loop_
_entity_poly.entity_id
_entity_poly.type
_entity_poly.pdbx_seq_one_letter_code
_entity_poly.pdbx_strand_id
1 'polypeptide(L)'
;IEGNVLFIRRSINSDNEETVGKNNNARRYIVLPRHAQDVLDAQRHMLKDHGIISPWVFPDEYGDVLDPNHLFRKWKTYRKQYGISCTLHEMRHTLISIAKADMPDQLLKRIVGHSKSMDTFGVYGHDVDGELERAAGILDDIFGFLLK
;
A
#
# COMPACT_ATOMS: atom_id res chain seq x y z
N ILE A 1 3.30 -3.66 -10.63
CA ILE A 1 2.64 -2.35 -10.81
C ILE A 1 2.63 -2.12 -12.30
N GLU A 2 1.46 -1.86 -12.89
CA GLU A 2 1.31 -1.60 -14.31
C GLU A 2 0.64 -0.23 -14.45
N GLY A 3 1.34 0.75 -15.03
CA GLY A 3 0.95 2.15 -14.94
C GLY A 3 0.84 2.60 -13.49
N ASN A 4 -0.31 3.17 -13.11
CA ASN A 4 -0.65 3.56 -11.76
C ASN A 4 -1.43 2.47 -10.98
N VAL A 5 -1.59 1.26 -11.51
CA VAL A 5 -2.35 0.20 -10.86
C VAL A 5 -1.43 -0.76 -10.10
N LEU A 6 -1.66 -0.89 -8.79
CA LEU A 6 -1.00 -1.87 -7.93
C LEU A 6 -1.84 -3.14 -7.83
N PHE A 7 -1.32 -4.24 -8.36
CA PHE A 7 -1.90 -5.58 -8.19
C PHE A 7 -1.30 -6.29 -6.98
N ILE A 8 -2.15 -6.67 -6.04
CA ILE A 8 -1.81 -7.45 -4.86
C ILE A 8 -2.28 -8.88 -5.11
N ARG A 9 -1.34 -9.82 -5.21
CA ARG A 9 -1.63 -11.23 -5.56
C ARG A 9 -1.14 -12.25 -4.52
N ARG A 10 -0.20 -11.83 -3.67
CA ARG A 10 0.54 -12.65 -2.70
C ARG A 10 1.07 -11.78 -1.55
N SER A 11 1.48 -12.41 -0.46
CA SER A 11 2.09 -11.77 0.71
C SER A 11 3.13 -12.70 1.34
N ILE A 12 4.18 -12.14 1.93
CA ILE A 12 5.14 -12.88 2.74
C ILE A 12 4.73 -12.75 4.21
N ASN A 13 4.68 -13.87 4.94
CA ASN A 13 4.31 -13.90 6.35
C ASN A 13 5.53 -13.66 7.27
N SER A 14 5.31 -13.69 8.59
CA SER A 14 6.37 -13.54 9.60
C SER A 14 7.40 -14.67 9.60
N ASP A 15 7.09 -15.79 8.96
CA ASP A 15 7.97 -16.96 8.84
C ASP A 15 8.73 -16.95 7.50
N ASN A 16 8.69 -15.83 6.77
CA ASN A 16 9.27 -15.63 5.43
C ASN A 16 8.70 -16.58 4.35
N GLU A 17 7.49 -17.10 4.57
CA GLU A 17 6.80 -17.95 3.60
C GLU A 17 5.91 -17.11 2.69
N GLU A 18 5.92 -17.43 1.40
CA GLU A 18 4.98 -16.86 0.44
C GLU A 18 3.59 -17.47 0.66
N THR A 19 2.62 -16.61 0.91
CA THR A 19 1.22 -16.95 1.10
C THR A 19 0.35 -16.27 0.04
N VAL A 20 -0.75 -16.90 -0.33
CA VAL A 20 -1.78 -16.28 -1.19
C VAL A 20 -2.66 -15.28 -0.43
N GLY A 21 -2.40 -15.06 0.86
CA GLY A 21 -3.23 -14.30 1.80
C GLY A 21 -4.32 -15.13 2.47
N LYS A 22 -4.91 -14.61 3.55
CA LYS A 22 -5.87 -15.34 4.40
C LYS A 22 -7.21 -15.68 3.70
N ASN A 23 -7.58 -14.99 2.62
CA ASN A 23 -8.83 -15.20 1.87
C ASN A 23 -8.75 -14.56 0.47
N ASN A 24 -9.78 -14.75 -0.37
CA ASN A 24 -9.85 -14.16 -1.71
C ASN A 24 -9.74 -12.63 -1.73
N ASN A 25 -10.10 -11.93 -0.65
CA ASN A 25 -10.00 -10.47 -0.55
C ASN A 25 -8.55 -9.97 -0.45
N ALA A 26 -7.60 -10.87 -0.17
CA ALA A 26 -6.18 -10.55 -0.21
C ALA A 26 -5.71 -10.26 -1.64
N ARG A 27 -6.35 -10.88 -2.64
CA ARG A 27 -6.11 -10.61 -4.06
C ARG A 27 -6.97 -9.45 -4.51
N ARG A 28 -6.35 -8.33 -4.86
CA ARG A 28 -7.05 -7.12 -5.30
C ARG A 28 -6.12 -6.25 -6.13
N TYR A 29 -6.68 -5.23 -6.75
CA TYR A 29 -5.90 -4.14 -7.31
C TYR A 29 -6.40 -2.82 -6.73
N ILE A 30 -5.51 -1.84 -6.70
CA ILE A 30 -5.83 -0.47 -6.29
C ILE A 30 -5.19 0.48 -7.30
N VAL A 31 -5.88 1.57 -7.60
CA VAL A 31 -5.30 2.69 -8.35
C VAL A 31 -4.50 3.54 -7.36
N LEU A 32 -3.23 3.78 -7.68
CA LEU A 32 -2.32 4.53 -6.82
C LEU A 32 -2.56 6.04 -6.98
N PRO A 33 -2.78 6.78 -5.88
CA PRO A 33 -2.77 8.24 -5.91
C PRO A 33 -1.40 8.75 -6.37
N ARG A 34 -1.33 9.94 -6.96
CA ARG A 34 -0.08 10.58 -7.42
C ARG A 34 0.96 10.65 -6.31
N HIS A 35 0.58 11.03 -5.10
CA HIS A 35 1.52 11.06 -3.96
C HIS A 35 2.16 9.68 -3.69
N ALA A 36 1.42 8.59 -3.86
CA ALA A 36 1.98 7.24 -3.69
C ALA A 36 2.92 6.87 -4.86
N GLN A 37 2.62 7.32 -6.07
CA GLN A 37 3.50 7.14 -7.23
C GLN A 37 4.82 7.89 -7.02
N ASP A 38 4.75 9.14 -6.55
CA ASP A 38 5.93 9.96 -6.24
C ASP A 38 6.84 9.28 -5.19
N VAL A 39 6.24 8.68 -4.14
CA VAL A 39 7.00 7.91 -3.13
C VAL A 39 7.67 6.69 -3.75
N LEU A 40 7.00 5.97 -4.66
CA LEU A 40 7.58 4.81 -5.33
C LEU A 40 8.73 5.21 -6.27
N ASP A 41 8.63 6.37 -6.93
CA ASP A 41 9.68 6.88 -7.80
C ASP A 41 10.88 7.40 -6.99
N ALA A 42 10.63 8.11 -5.89
CA ALA A 42 11.68 8.50 -4.94
C ALA A 42 12.41 7.28 -4.38
N GLN A 43 11.68 6.23 -4.02
CA GLN A 43 12.28 4.96 -3.56
C GLN A 43 13.17 4.34 -4.65
N ARG A 44 12.72 4.29 -5.91
CA ARG A 44 13.53 3.76 -7.02
C ARG A 44 14.78 4.59 -7.27
N HIS A 45 14.70 5.91 -7.18
CA HIS A 45 15.87 6.79 -7.28
C HIS A 45 16.85 6.54 -6.14
N MET A 46 16.37 6.47 -4.90
CA MET A 46 17.21 6.16 -3.74
C MET A 46 17.96 4.83 -3.92
N LEU A 47 17.31 3.77 -4.42
CA LEU A 47 17.97 2.48 -4.68
C LEU A 47 19.09 2.61 -5.73
N LYS A 48 18.85 3.36 -6.82
CA LYS A 48 19.86 3.61 -7.86
C LYS A 48 21.06 4.38 -7.30
N ASP A 49 20.82 5.42 -6.52
CA ASP A 49 21.86 6.25 -5.92
C ASP A 49 22.75 5.45 -4.96
N HIS A 50 22.20 4.43 -4.30
CA HIS A 50 22.93 3.52 -3.41
C HIS A 50 23.50 2.29 -4.14
N GLY A 51 23.31 2.17 -5.46
CA GLY A 51 23.80 1.02 -6.24
C GLY A 51 23.09 -0.30 -5.93
N ILE A 52 21.90 -0.26 -5.33
CA ILE A 52 21.12 -1.46 -4.97
C ILE A 52 20.33 -1.93 -6.19
N ILE A 53 20.67 -3.11 -6.71
CA ILE A 53 19.97 -3.76 -7.82
C ILE A 53 18.99 -4.77 -7.22
N SER A 54 17.69 -4.57 -7.46
CA SER A 54 16.65 -5.45 -6.91
C SER A 54 15.44 -5.58 -7.82
N PRO A 55 14.78 -6.75 -7.88
CA PRO A 55 13.45 -6.87 -8.46
C PRO A 55 12.34 -6.31 -7.54
N TRP A 56 12.66 -5.93 -6.30
CA TRP A 56 11.72 -5.43 -5.30
C TRP A 56 11.79 -3.91 -5.19
N VAL A 57 10.64 -3.26 -4.94
CA VAL A 57 10.61 -1.79 -4.74
C VAL A 57 11.11 -1.40 -3.35
N PHE A 58 10.87 -2.25 -2.35
CA PHE A 58 11.34 -2.06 -0.97
C PHE A 58 12.18 -3.27 -0.55
N PRO A 59 13.40 -3.44 -1.09
CA PRO A 59 14.29 -4.53 -0.71
C PRO A 59 14.94 -4.27 0.65
N ASP A 60 15.67 -5.27 1.14
CA ASP A 60 16.67 -5.05 2.17
C ASP A 60 17.94 -4.35 1.60
N GLU A 61 18.92 -4.13 2.47
CA GLU A 61 20.20 -3.51 2.11
C GLU A 61 21.04 -4.28 1.06
N TYR A 62 20.73 -5.56 0.79
CA TYR A 62 21.42 -6.40 -0.19
C TYR A 62 20.65 -6.53 -1.51
N GLY A 63 19.45 -5.95 -1.60
CA GLY A 63 18.60 -6.05 -2.79
C GLY A 63 17.64 -7.24 -2.76
N ASP A 64 17.58 -7.99 -1.66
CA ASP A 64 16.72 -9.14 -1.50
C ASP A 64 15.36 -8.78 -0.88
N VAL A 65 14.50 -9.78 -0.73
CA VAL A 65 13.21 -9.64 -0.06
C VAL A 65 13.42 -9.14 1.37
N LEU A 66 12.75 -8.04 1.73
CA LEU A 66 12.77 -7.55 3.09
C LEU A 66 12.00 -8.49 4.04
N ASP A 67 12.71 -9.01 5.05
CA ASP A 67 12.10 -9.77 6.14
C ASP A 67 11.10 -8.88 6.93
N PRO A 68 9.83 -9.29 7.09
CA PRO A 68 8.84 -8.51 7.82
C PRO A 68 9.21 -8.21 9.28
N ASN A 69 9.81 -9.16 10.01
CA ASN A 69 10.30 -8.96 11.37
C ASN A 69 11.45 -7.96 11.40
N HIS A 70 12.30 -7.95 10.37
CA HIS A 70 13.33 -6.91 10.22
C HIS A 70 12.70 -5.52 10.07
N LEU A 71 11.69 -5.37 9.21
CA LEU A 71 10.94 -4.13 9.05
C LEU A 71 10.29 -3.68 10.38
N PHE A 72 9.62 -4.59 11.10
CA PHE A 72 9.01 -4.27 12.40
C PHE A 72 10.04 -3.79 13.43
N ARG A 73 11.22 -4.42 13.49
CA ARG A 73 12.31 -3.99 14.39
C ARG A 73 12.86 -2.63 13.99
N LYS A 74 13.14 -2.39 12.70
CA LYS A 74 13.60 -1.07 12.20
C LYS A 74 12.57 0.02 12.53
N TRP A 75 11.28 -0.23 12.26
CA TRP A 75 10.20 0.70 12.61
C TRP A 75 10.12 0.97 14.11
N LYS A 76 10.24 -0.07 14.95
CA LYS A 76 10.22 0.06 16.42
C LYS A 76 11.35 0.97 16.93
N THR A 77 12.55 0.84 16.36
CA THR A 77 13.69 1.69 16.69
C THR A 77 13.45 3.13 16.24
N TYR A 78 13.04 3.32 14.98
CA TYR A 78 12.76 4.63 14.41
C TYR A 78 11.72 5.39 15.25
N ARG A 79 10.59 4.76 15.55
CA ARG A 79 9.54 5.40 16.34
C ARG A 79 9.99 5.78 17.75
N LYS A 80 10.90 5.01 18.37
CA LYS A 80 11.45 5.34 19.70
C LYS A 80 12.37 6.57 19.63
N GLN A 81 13.16 6.71 18.57
CA GLN A 81 14.07 7.83 18.38
C GLN A 81 13.32 9.15 18.17
N TYR A 82 12.20 9.12 17.46
CA TYR A 82 11.43 10.32 17.08
C TYR A 82 10.13 10.51 17.87
N GLY A 83 9.90 9.74 18.94
CA GLY A 83 8.72 9.88 19.79
C GLY A 83 7.39 9.51 19.11
N ILE A 84 7.42 8.68 18.06
CA ILE A 84 6.24 8.25 17.32
C ILE A 84 5.55 7.09 18.05
N SER A 85 4.25 7.22 18.30
CA SER A 85 3.44 6.21 19.00
C SER A 85 2.80 5.18 18.05
N CYS A 86 2.79 5.43 16.76
CA CYS A 86 2.12 4.62 15.75
C CYS A 86 2.93 3.37 15.35
N THR A 87 2.29 2.21 15.26
CA THR A 87 2.79 0.97 14.66
C THR A 87 2.48 0.93 13.16
N LEU A 88 3.11 0.02 12.42
CA LEU A 88 2.82 -0.18 10.99
C LEU A 88 1.34 -0.53 10.75
N HIS A 89 0.71 -1.28 11.66
CA HIS A 89 -0.71 -1.60 11.56
C HIS A 89 -1.58 -0.36 11.83
N GLU A 90 -1.20 0.46 12.80
CA GLU A 90 -1.91 1.70 13.10
C GLU A 90 -1.81 2.72 11.96
N MET A 91 -0.74 2.73 11.15
CA MET A 91 -0.68 3.60 9.96
C MET A 91 -1.84 3.32 8.99
N ARG A 92 -2.20 2.05 8.82
CA ARG A 92 -3.37 1.67 8.01
C ARG A 92 -4.66 2.18 8.65
N HIS A 93 -4.77 2.15 9.98
CA HIS A 93 -5.90 2.76 10.67
C HIS A 93 -5.93 4.28 10.53
N THR A 94 -4.79 4.95 10.55
CA THR A 94 -4.68 6.38 10.26
C THR A 94 -5.20 6.68 8.86
N LEU A 95 -4.78 5.91 7.84
CA LEU A 95 -5.29 6.05 6.47
C LEU A 95 -6.83 5.90 6.41
N ILE A 96 -7.38 4.89 7.09
CA ILE A 96 -8.83 4.67 7.16
C ILE A 96 -9.52 5.87 7.80
N SER A 97 -8.98 6.38 8.91
CA SER A 97 -9.56 7.50 9.64
C SER A 97 -9.56 8.81 8.85
N ILE A 98 -8.46 9.14 8.17
CA ILE A 98 -8.39 10.36 7.34
C ILE A 98 -9.30 10.25 6.11
N ALA A 99 -9.34 9.08 5.47
CA ALA A 99 -10.14 8.87 4.26
C ALA A 99 -11.64 8.86 4.55
N LYS A 100 -12.06 8.44 5.75
CA LYS A 100 -13.48 8.31 6.12
C LYS A 100 -14.26 9.63 6.05
N ALA A 101 -13.59 10.78 6.14
CA ALA A 101 -14.24 12.08 6.04
C ALA A 101 -14.80 12.34 4.62
N ASP A 102 -14.03 11.99 3.59
CA ASP A 102 -14.31 12.38 2.20
C ASP A 102 -14.62 11.18 1.28
N MET A 103 -14.35 9.96 1.73
CA MET A 103 -14.50 8.74 0.94
C MET A 103 -15.74 7.94 1.35
N PRO A 104 -16.60 7.52 0.39
CA PRO A 104 -17.71 6.63 0.68
C PRO A 104 -17.25 5.31 1.31
N ASP A 105 -17.96 4.84 2.35
CA ASP A 105 -17.64 3.61 3.10
C ASP A 105 -17.44 2.38 2.21
N GLN A 106 -18.25 2.23 1.15
CA GLN A 106 -18.13 1.10 0.22
C GLN A 106 -16.82 1.16 -0.56
N LEU A 107 -16.42 2.35 -1.00
CA LEU A 107 -15.20 2.57 -1.75
C LEU A 107 -13.96 2.37 -0.86
N LEU A 108 -14.01 2.89 0.37
CA LEU A 108 -12.95 2.69 1.35
C LEU A 108 -12.73 1.21 1.67
N LYS A 109 -13.81 0.44 1.86
CA LYS A 109 -13.75 -1.02 2.09
C LYS A 109 -13.07 -1.77 0.94
N ARG A 110 -13.25 -1.33 -0.31
CA ARG A 110 -12.60 -1.93 -1.49
C ARG A 110 -11.09 -1.68 -1.47
N ILE A 111 -10.65 -0.43 -1.30
CA ILE A 111 -9.23 -0.07 -1.29
C ILE A 111 -8.48 -0.82 -0.20
N VAL A 112 -9.04 -0.86 1.01
CA VAL A 112 -8.38 -1.53 2.13
C VAL A 112 -8.47 -3.05 2.02
N GLY A 113 -9.39 -3.61 1.23
CA GLY A 113 -9.57 -5.06 1.10
C GLY A 113 -10.40 -5.67 2.24
N HIS A 114 -11.33 -4.90 2.81
CA HIS A 114 -12.35 -5.38 3.77
C HIS A 114 -13.69 -5.73 3.09
N SER A 115 -13.78 -5.63 1.76
CA SER A 115 -14.98 -6.04 1.03
C SER A 115 -15.18 -7.56 1.10
N LYS A 116 -16.43 -8.02 1.30
CA LYS A 116 -16.77 -9.43 1.05
C LYS A 116 -16.60 -9.70 -0.44
N SER A 117 -15.62 -10.51 -0.83
CA SER A 117 -15.51 -11.26 -2.09
C SER A 117 -16.40 -10.73 -3.21
N MET A 118 -16.04 -9.58 -3.80
CA MET A 118 -16.60 -9.23 -5.09
C MET A 118 -15.70 -9.83 -6.16
N ASP A 119 -16.30 -10.69 -6.96
CA ASP A 119 -15.71 -11.28 -8.16
C ASP A 119 -15.48 -10.16 -9.18
N THR A 120 -14.38 -9.44 -9.01
CA THR A 120 -14.09 -8.15 -9.66
C THR A 120 -13.41 -8.32 -11.01
N PHE A 121 -13.12 -9.56 -11.43
CA PHE A 121 -12.40 -9.85 -12.67
C PHE A 121 -13.33 -10.08 -13.87
N GLY A 122 -14.54 -10.61 -13.69
CA GLY A 122 -15.30 -11.19 -14.80
C GLY A 122 -16.44 -10.35 -15.38
N VAL A 123 -17.14 -9.55 -14.56
CA VAL A 123 -18.49 -9.06 -14.94
C VAL A 123 -18.69 -7.55 -14.80
N TYR A 124 -17.89 -6.84 -13.98
CA TYR A 124 -18.10 -5.41 -13.67
C TYR A 124 -16.82 -4.54 -13.73
N GLY A 125 -15.80 -4.96 -14.47
CA GLY A 125 -14.47 -4.31 -14.47
C GLY A 125 -14.49 -2.79 -14.69
N HIS A 126 -15.22 -2.31 -15.70
CA HIS A 126 -15.20 -0.89 -16.08
C HIS A 126 -15.82 0.07 -15.05
N ASP A 127 -16.94 -0.30 -14.41
CA ASP A 127 -17.52 0.55 -13.35
C ASP A 127 -16.63 0.57 -12.11
N VAL A 128 -15.95 -0.54 -11.83
CA VAL A 128 -15.01 -0.68 -10.72
C VAL A 128 -13.74 0.16 -10.98
N ASP A 129 -13.28 0.25 -12.22
CA ASP A 129 -12.13 1.05 -12.60
C ASP A 129 -12.36 2.55 -12.31
N GLY A 130 -13.50 3.10 -12.73
CA GLY A 130 -13.85 4.50 -12.46
C GLY A 130 -14.04 4.83 -10.97
N GLU A 131 -14.58 3.89 -10.19
CA GLU A 131 -14.67 4.04 -8.74
C GLU A 131 -13.30 4.07 -8.07
N LEU A 132 -12.37 3.19 -8.48
CA LEU A 132 -11.02 3.13 -7.92
C LEU A 132 -10.19 4.36 -8.31
N GLU A 133 -10.34 4.87 -9.54
CA GLU A 133 -9.74 6.13 -9.98
C GLU A 133 -10.25 7.31 -9.14
N ARG A 134 -11.57 7.41 -8.92
CA ARG A 134 -12.16 8.41 -8.03
C ARG A 134 -11.57 8.31 -6.62
N ALA A 135 -11.37 7.10 -6.13
CA ALA A 135 -10.79 6.86 -4.81
C ALA A 135 -9.34 7.35 -4.71
N ALA A 136 -8.54 7.12 -5.76
CA ALA A 136 -7.18 7.64 -5.85
C ALA A 136 -7.17 9.18 -5.86
N GLY A 137 -8.08 9.81 -6.61
CA GLY A 137 -8.26 11.26 -6.62
C GLY A 137 -8.58 11.84 -5.24
N ILE A 138 -9.53 11.24 -4.51
CA ILE A 138 -9.88 11.67 -3.14
C ILE A 138 -8.66 11.57 -2.21
N LEU A 139 -7.89 10.47 -2.28
CA LEU A 139 -6.69 10.32 -1.45
C LEU A 139 -5.62 11.37 -1.81
N ASP A 140 -5.45 11.68 -3.10
CA ASP A 140 -4.54 12.75 -3.53
C ASP A 140 -4.93 14.11 -2.97
N ASP A 141 -6.22 14.45 -2.97
CA ASP A 141 -6.70 15.73 -2.44
C ASP A 141 -6.46 15.82 -0.93
N ILE A 142 -6.76 14.74 -0.19
CA ILE A 142 -6.51 14.64 1.26
C ILE A 142 -5.02 14.82 1.56
N PHE A 143 -4.14 14.07 0.88
CA PHE A 143 -2.71 14.18 1.11
C PHE A 143 -2.15 15.53 0.65
N GLY A 144 -2.67 16.09 -0.45
CA GLY A 144 -2.30 17.42 -0.93
C GLY A 144 -2.73 18.53 0.03
N PHE A 145 -3.74 18.31 0.89
CA PHE A 145 -4.06 19.21 1.99
C PHE A 145 -3.14 19.01 3.20
N LEU A 146 -2.87 17.75 3.58
CA LEU A 146 -2.10 17.41 4.78
C LEU A 146 -0.59 17.66 4.67
N LEU A 147 -0.02 17.58 3.47
CA LEU A 147 1.43 17.65 3.22
C LEU A 147 1.91 19.03 2.75
N LYS A 148 1.08 20.07 2.92
CA LYS A 148 1.46 21.47 2.61
C LYS A 148 2.49 22.04 3.57
#